data_AF-A0A833EB95-F1
#
_entry.id   AF-A0A833EB95-F1
#
_cell.length_a   1.000
_cell.length_b   1.000
_cell.length_c   1.000
_cell.angle_alpha   90.00
_cell.angle_beta   90.00
_cell.angle_gamma   90.00
#
_symmetry.space_group_name_H-M   'P 1'
#
loop_
_entity.id
_entity.type
_entity.pdbx_description
1 polymer ?
#
loop_
_entity_poly.entity_id
_entity_poly.type
_entity_poly.pdbx_seq_one_letter_code
_entity_poly.pdbx_strand_id
1 'polypeptide(L)'
;MVVKKHTLIAILFFLVINTLGAIKFENYSVVFDIDQNDVVHGDIYLALYNNNSEEIPSITYILPHSIYNLRVTSNKDISFVGQDHQEGSTRIEVKFKTPVKKGERCYINISFDGNMIWDKYGKKMFSVTIPAVDANFSMTVMLPRGATVVSPAEGLLSITPQDYTIDTDGKRIYIRWNRVLRKEDRYFTATVSYMVEGGNYIGGGMFGKDFYYNFLLAALTLMVIGAFYGIYHEKRKVAERERTIEELSNKINNLLNDLNGLKVELEGKNNIIAELKRKNSELLEEINKLISQLNTLKGKCIEKDRTIKELKENCEGLKDQLENYREEVIKLRVKLEELKKENRRYREELEKSKEVISEKERTIEDLKNTLERYKNNIEELKEKIREYEKTLSKFLMNILTDEEKLIVNLIKNYGVITQKDIVNITGMSKPKVSRIVADLESRGIIKKIKIGRVNKLTLTDKFRWD
;
A
#
# COMPACT_ATOMS: atom_id res chain seq x y z
N MET A 1 -4.43 -57.05 32.89
CA MET A 1 -3.24 -56.78 33.72
C MET A 1 -2.16 -56.25 32.78
N VAL A 2 -1.91 -54.95 32.84
CA VAL A 2 -1.17 -54.18 31.83
C VAL A 2 0.33 -54.29 32.10
N VAL A 3 1.09 -54.89 31.18
CA VAL A 3 2.56 -54.79 31.17
C VAL A 3 2.93 -53.84 30.04
N LYS A 4 3.34 -52.63 30.41
CA LYS A 4 3.80 -51.58 29.52
C LYS A 4 5.10 -52.03 28.84
N LYS A 5 5.08 -52.17 27.51
CA LYS A 5 6.27 -52.30 26.67
C LYS A 5 6.86 -50.90 26.47
N HIS A 6 8.03 -50.66 27.05
CA HIS A 6 8.79 -49.42 26.83
C HIS A 6 9.43 -49.47 25.43
N THR A 7 8.81 -48.79 24.47
CA THR A 7 9.46 -48.42 23.22
C THR A 7 10.47 -47.31 23.51
N LEU A 8 11.76 -47.66 23.40
CA LEU A 8 12.87 -46.73 23.27
C LEU A 8 12.70 -46.02 21.92
N ILE A 9 12.20 -44.79 21.94
CA ILE A 9 12.09 -43.93 20.78
C ILE A 9 13.05 -42.79 21.05
N ALA A 10 14.28 -42.93 20.54
CA ALA A 10 15.26 -41.86 20.42
C ALA A 10 14.68 -40.73 19.56
N ILE A 11 13.78 -39.95 20.14
CA ILE A 11 13.30 -38.68 19.61
C ILE A 11 14.39 -37.68 20.00
N LEU A 12 15.38 -37.60 19.12
CA LEU A 12 16.36 -36.52 19.11
C LEU A 12 15.64 -35.22 18.73
N PHE A 13 14.91 -34.65 19.68
CA PHE A 13 14.34 -33.31 19.57
C PHE A 13 15.49 -32.30 19.70
N PHE A 14 16.13 -31.99 18.57
CA PHE A 14 16.97 -30.81 18.44
C PHE A 14 16.09 -29.58 18.61
N LEU A 15 16.02 -29.02 19.82
CA LEU A 15 15.74 -27.60 19.94
C LEU A 15 17.06 -26.86 19.80
N VAL A 16 17.35 -26.52 18.55
CA VAL A 16 18.13 -25.33 18.21
C VAL A 16 17.56 -24.19 19.07
N ILE A 17 18.42 -23.46 19.78
CA ILE A 17 18.09 -22.09 20.19
C ILE A 17 17.97 -21.31 18.87
N ASN A 18 16.79 -21.41 18.23
CA ASN A 18 16.37 -20.54 17.16
C ASN A 18 15.90 -19.26 17.81
N THR A 19 16.87 -18.51 18.32
CA THR A 19 16.77 -17.07 18.31
C THR A 19 17.97 -16.61 17.49
N LEU A 20 17.70 -16.14 16.28
CA LEU A 20 18.66 -15.37 15.51
C LEU A 20 19.15 -14.23 16.42
N GLY A 21 20.38 -14.34 16.93
CA GLY A 21 21.11 -13.27 17.61
C GLY A 21 20.49 -12.62 18.86
N ALA A 22 19.52 -13.24 19.54
CA ALA A 22 18.68 -12.50 20.50
C ALA A 22 19.20 -12.33 21.93
N ILE A 23 20.08 -13.23 22.39
CA ILE A 23 20.49 -13.31 23.80
C ILE A 23 22.00 -13.42 23.87
N LYS A 24 22.64 -12.49 24.58
CA LYS A 24 24.07 -12.55 24.91
C LYS A 24 24.25 -13.11 26.32
N PHE A 25 25.07 -14.14 26.48
CA PHE A 25 25.44 -14.68 27.79
C PHE A 25 26.71 -13.95 28.27
N GLU A 26 26.60 -13.15 29.33
CA GLU A 26 27.75 -12.40 29.86
C GLU A 26 28.62 -13.28 30.78
N ASN A 27 27.99 -14.10 31.61
CA ASN A 27 28.64 -15.04 32.51
C ASN A 27 27.84 -16.34 32.59
N TYR A 28 28.55 -17.46 32.63
CA TYR A 28 27.99 -18.79 32.75
C TYR A 28 28.84 -19.60 33.74
N SER A 29 28.33 -19.80 34.95
CA SER A 29 29.03 -20.52 36.00
C SER A 29 28.29 -21.79 36.38
N VAL A 30 29.02 -22.89 36.51
CA VAL A 30 28.49 -24.19 36.89
C VAL A 30 29.30 -24.75 38.05
N VAL A 31 28.62 -25.17 39.11
CA VAL A 31 29.23 -25.81 40.28
C VAL A 31 28.58 -27.17 40.49
N PHE A 32 29.40 -28.20 40.67
CA PHE A 32 28.97 -29.54 41.05
C PHE A 32 29.65 -29.92 42.37
N ASP A 33 28.86 -30.03 43.43
CA ASP A 33 29.29 -30.51 44.74
C ASP A 33 28.91 -31.98 44.90
N ILE A 34 29.91 -32.87 44.95
CA ILE A 34 29.71 -34.30 45.14
C ILE A 34 29.78 -34.63 46.64
N ASP A 35 28.70 -35.16 47.19
CA ASP A 35 28.60 -35.54 48.59
C ASP A 35 29.21 -36.93 48.88
N GLN A 36 29.19 -37.34 50.16
CA GLN A 36 29.74 -38.64 50.58
C GLN A 36 28.90 -39.85 50.13
N ASN A 37 27.67 -39.62 49.68
CA ASN A 37 26.74 -40.65 49.20
C ASN A 37 26.68 -40.73 47.67
N ASP A 38 27.63 -40.10 46.99
CA ASP A 38 27.72 -39.98 45.53
C ASP A 38 26.57 -39.19 44.87
N VAL A 39 25.82 -38.40 45.66
CA VAL A 39 24.83 -37.46 45.14
C VAL A 39 25.55 -36.20 44.67
N VAL A 40 25.22 -35.75 43.46
CA VAL A 40 25.78 -34.52 42.90
C VAL A 40 24.78 -33.39 43.06
N HIS A 41 25.14 -32.36 43.81
CA HIS A 41 24.42 -31.11 43.92
C HIS A 41 24.93 -30.15 42.85
N GLY A 42 24.09 -29.83 41.87
CA GLY A 42 24.41 -28.95 40.75
C GLY A 42 23.81 -27.56 40.94
N ASP A 43 24.63 -26.53 40.75
CA ASP A 43 24.22 -25.13 40.70
C ASP A 43 24.69 -24.51 39.39
N ILE A 44 23.73 -24.02 38.59
CA ILE A 44 23.97 -23.40 37.30
C ILE A 44 23.51 -21.95 37.33
N TYR A 45 24.45 -21.04 37.15
CA TYR A 45 24.22 -19.61 37.11
C TYR A 45 24.40 -19.08 35.68
N LEU A 46 23.37 -18.40 35.19
CA LEU A 46 23.33 -17.77 33.87
C LEU A 46 23.09 -16.27 34.03
N ALA A 47 24.02 -15.46 33.52
CA ALA A 47 23.85 -14.02 33.37
C ALA A 47 23.61 -13.66 31.90
N LEU A 48 22.45 -13.08 31.62
CA LEU A 48 21.90 -12.88 30.29
C LEU A 48 21.67 -11.40 30.03
N TYR A 49 21.96 -10.95 28.82
CA TYR A 49 21.66 -9.61 28.34
C TYR A 49 20.87 -9.70 27.02
N ASN A 50 19.68 -9.09 26.99
CA ASN A 50 18.90 -9.02 25.77
C ASN A 50 19.42 -7.90 24.87
N ASN A 51 20.14 -8.25 23.82
CA ASN A 51 20.69 -7.30 22.84
C ASN A 51 19.79 -7.12 21.60
N ASN A 52 18.64 -7.79 21.54
CA ASN A 52 17.74 -7.79 20.38
C ASN A 52 16.46 -7.01 20.65
N SER A 53 15.74 -6.65 19.58
CA SER A 53 14.45 -5.95 19.63
C SER A 53 13.31 -6.79 20.16
N GLU A 54 13.43 -8.12 20.14
CA GLU A 54 12.39 -9.03 20.62
C GLU A 54 12.48 -9.24 22.14
N GLU A 55 11.32 -9.23 22.81
CA GLU A 55 11.23 -9.55 24.24
C GLU A 55 11.38 -11.07 24.46
N ILE A 56 11.99 -11.48 25.58
CA ILE A 56 12.25 -12.90 25.89
C ILE A 56 11.25 -13.37 26.96
N PRO A 57 10.19 -14.11 26.59
CA PRO A 57 9.15 -14.55 27.53
C PRO A 57 9.56 -15.79 28.33
N SER A 58 10.46 -16.61 27.80
CA SER A 58 10.91 -17.84 28.46
C SER A 58 12.31 -18.26 28.01
N ILE A 59 12.95 -19.08 28.84
CA ILE A 59 14.25 -19.68 28.58
C ILE A 59 14.15 -21.18 28.82
N THR A 60 14.75 -21.95 27.91
CA THR A 60 14.88 -23.41 28.08
C THR A 60 16.33 -23.77 28.27
N TYR A 61 16.63 -24.58 29.29
CA TYR A 61 17.92 -25.20 29.52
C TYR A 61 17.79 -26.71 29.44
N ILE A 62 18.69 -27.38 28.72
CA ILE A 62 18.66 -28.83 28.55
C ILE A 62 19.91 -29.41 29.21
N LEU A 63 19.70 -30.31 30.17
CA LEU A 63 20.77 -31.06 30.80
C LEU A 63 20.67 -32.54 30.38
N PRO A 64 21.69 -33.13 29.75
CA PRO A 64 21.74 -34.55 29.35
C PRO A 64 21.82 -35.56 30.52
N HIS A 65 21.17 -35.26 31.65
CA HIS A 65 21.11 -36.12 32.82
C HIS A 65 19.73 -36.03 33.47
N SER A 66 19.31 -37.11 34.12
CA SER A 66 18.13 -37.10 34.99
C SER A 66 18.45 -36.38 36.30
N ILE A 67 17.69 -35.34 36.62
CA ILE A 67 17.83 -34.55 37.86
C ILE A 67 16.55 -34.55 38.69
N TYR A 68 16.67 -34.27 39.98
CA TYR A 68 15.55 -34.13 40.90
C TYR A 68 15.81 -32.95 41.86
N ASN A 69 14.83 -32.62 42.71
CA ASN A 69 14.92 -31.48 43.64
C ASN A 69 15.23 -30.12 42.97
N LEU A 70 14.74 -29.91 41.74
CA LEU A 70 14.94 -28.70 40.97
C LEU A 70 14.39 -27.46 41.69
N ARG A 71 15.23 -26.43 41.80
CA ARG A 71 14.87 -25.08 42.26
C ARG A 71 15.43 -24.07 41.28
N VAL A 72 14.60 -23.11 40.87
CA VAL A 72 15.02 -22.02 39.97
C VAL A 72 14.71 -20.69 40.63
N THR A 73 15.69 -19.80 40.63
CA THR A 73 15.54 -18.41 41.11
C THR A 73 16.02 -17.45 40.04
N SER A 74 15.44 -16.25 40.01
CA SER A 74 15.83 -15.20 39.07
C SER A 74 15.62 -13.83 39.70
N ASN A 75 16.31 -12.82 39.18
CA ASN A 75 16.02 -11.41 39.49
C ASN A 75 14.74 -10.90 38.78
N LYS A 76 14.17 -11.67 37.86
CA LYS A 76 12.88 -11.42 37.23
C LYS A 76 11.82 -12.35 37.82
N ASP A 77 10.58 -11.86 37.91
CA ASP A 77 9.46 -12.67 38.39
C ASP A 77 9.21 -13.87 37.48
N ILE A 78 9.32 -15.07 38.05
CA ILE A 78 9.07 -16.33 37.35
C ILE A 78 7.58 -16.67 37.47
N SER A 79 6.91 -16.90 36.34
CA SER A 79 5.49 -17.30 36.30
C SER A 79 5.33 -18.82 36.33
N PHE A 80 6.30 -19.56 35.79
CA PHE A 80 6.26 -21.02 35.72
C PHE A 80 7.67 -21.61 35.57
N VAL A 81 7.91 -22.71 36.25
CA VAL A 81 9.08 -23.59 36.05
C VAL A 81 8.57 -24.97 35.68
N GLY A 82 8.91 -25.43 34.48
CA GLY A 82 8.58 -26.75 33.97
C GLY A 82 9.81 -27.66 33.94
N GLN A 83 9.61 -28.92 34.29
CA GLN A 83 10.61 -29.97 34.17
C GLN A 83 10.00 -31.13 33.35
N ASP A 84 10.66 -31.50 32.25
CA ASP A 84 10.28 -32.65 31.44
C ASP A 84 11.47 -33.62 31.32
N HIS A 85 11.18 -34.91 31.50
CA HIS A 85 12.17 -35.97 31.46
C HIS A 85 12.04 -36.74 30.15
N GLN A 86 13.02 -36.59 29.26
CA GLN A 86 13.06 -37.27 27.97
C GLN A 86 14.30 -38.13 27.89
N GLU A 87 14.12 -39.46 27.89
CA GLU A 87 15.16 -40.48 27.62
C GLU A 87 16.58 -40.13 28.15
N GLY A 88 16.71 -39.88 29.45
CA GLY A 88 18.01 -39.62 30.10
C GLY A 88 18.48 -38.15 30.08
N SER A 89 17.67 -37.24 29.55
CA SER A 89 17.86 -35.80 29.64
C SER A 89 16.73 -35.12 30.40
N THR A 90 17.03 -33.99 31.02
CA THR A 90 16.05 -33.13 31.68
C THR A 90 15.99 -31.78 30.98
N ARG A 91 14.80 -31.43 30.50
CA ARG A 91 14.49 -30.12 29.93
C ARG A 91 13.87 -29.24 31.01
N ILE A 92 14.50 -28.10 31.25
CA ILE A 92 14.07 -27.10 32.24
C ILE A 92 13.54 -25.90 31.46
N GLU A 93 12.25 -25.59 31.61
CA GLU A 93 11.62 -24.40 31.01
C GLU A 93 11.32 -23.38 32.11
N VAL A 94 11.83 -22.16 31.94
CA VAL A 94 11.60 -21.03 32.86
C VAL A 94 10.80 -19.98 32.11
N LYS A 95 9.57 -19.71 32.51
CA LYS A 95 8.73 -18.64 31.96
C LYS A 95 8.72 -17.44 32.89
N PHE A 96 8.88 -16.25 32.32
CA PHE A 96 8.84 -15.01 33.08
C PHE A 96 7.41 -14.46 33.10
N LYS A 97 7.03 -13.83 34.23
CA LYS A 97 5.79 -13.07 34.34
C LYS A 97 5.87 -11.78 33.52
N THR A 98 7.04 -11.15 33.52
CA THR A 98 7.37 -10.02 32.66
C THR A 98 8.53 -10.42 31.74
N PRO A 99 8.34 -10.45 30.41
CA PRO A 99 9.40 -10.77 29.46
C PRO A 99 10.64 -9.88 29.63
N VAL A 100 11.83 -10.42 29.36
CA VAL A 100 13.08 -9.65 29.43
C VAL A 100 13.16 -8.75 28.20
N LYS A 101 13.14 -7.43 28.40
CA LYS A 101 13.09 -6.44 27.33
C LYS A 101 14.48 -6.13 26.77
N LYS A 102 14.54 -5.50 25.59
CA LYS A 102 15.79 -5.02 25.00
C LYS A 102 16.57 -4.14 25.98
N GLY A 103 17.86 -4.44 26.15
CA GLY A 103 18.75 -3.70 27.05
C GLY A 103 18.68 -4.13 28.50
N GLU A 104 17.80 -5.07 28.87
CA GLU A 104 17.72 -5.58 30.24
C GLU A 104 18.64 -6.77 30.49
N ARG A 105 19.04 -6.93 31.76
CA ARG A 105 19.76 -8.10 32.26
C ARG A 105 18.83 -9.04 33.03
N CYS A 106 19.02 -10.32 32.82
CA CYS A 106 18.35 -11.40 33.55
C CYS A 106 19.40 -12.35 34.12
N TYR A 107 19.26 -12.68 35.40
CA TYR A 107 20.09 -13.65 36.09
C TYR A 107 19.21 -14.83 36.49
N ILE A 108 19.67 -16.04 36.23
CA ILE A 108 18.95 -17.27 36.56
C ILE A 108 19.92 -18.19 37.30
N ASN A 109 19.49 -18.68 38.47
CA ASN A 109 20.18 -19.73 39.17
C ASN A 109 19.30 -20.99 39.20
N ILE A 110 19.84 -22.09 38.71
CA ILE A 110 19.18 -23.40 38.63
C ILE A 110 19.94 -24.35 39.54
N SER A 111 19.31 -24.79 40.63
CA SER A 111 19.86 -25.74 41.60
C SER A 111 19.13 -27.08 41.50
N PHE A 112 19.85 -28.20 41.58
CA PHE A 112 19.27 -29.54 41.50
C PHE A 112 20.18 -30.60 42.10
N ASP A 113 19.63 -31.81 42.28
CA ASP A 113 20.39 -33.00 42.65
C ASP A 113 20.39 -34.02 41.49
N GLY A 114 21.47 -34.77 41.32
CA GLY A 114 21.59 -35.74 40.23
C GLY A 114 22.52 -36.92 40.55
N ASN A 115 22.22 -38.07 39.93
CA ASN A 115 23.03 -39.29 40.04
C ASN A 115 23.99 -39.36 38.84
N MET A 116 25.12 -38.65 38.94
CA MET A 116 26.10 -38.49 37.85
C MET A 116 27.42 -39.25 38.08
N ILE A 117 27.44 -40.17 39.05
CA ILE A 117 28.61 -40.95 39.44
C ILE A 117 28.47 -42.40 38.97
N TRP A 118 29.50 -42.90 38.29
CA TRP A 118 29.66 -44.30 37.96
C TRP A 118 30.71 -44.93 38.89
N ASP A 119 30.39 -46.06 39.54
CA ASP A 119 31.30 -46.78 40.44
C ASP A 119 31.55 -48.20 39.92
N LYS A 120 32.83 -48.59 39.82
CA LYS A 120 33.24 -49.95 39.55
C LYS A 120 34.45 -50.33 40.40
N TYR A 121 34.24 -51.25 41.35
CA TYR A 121 35.28 -51.77 42.25
C TYR A 121 36.02 -50.66 43.03
N GLY A 122 35.31 -49.62 43.48
CA GLY A 122 35.86 -48.51 44.26
C GLY A 122 36.52 -47.41 43.42
N LYS A 123 36.56 -47.57 42.08
CA LYS A 123 36.91 -46.52 41.13
C LYS A 123 35.64 -45.81 40.68
N LYS A 124 35.52 -44.54 41.07
CA LYS A 124 34.38 -43.69 40.76
C LYS A 124 34.71 -42.73 39.62
N MET A 125 33.72 -42.41 38.81
CA MET A 125 33.82 -41.47 37.69
C MET A 125 32.62 -40.53 37.69
N PHE A 126 32.89 -39.23 37.77
CA PHE A 126 31.94 -38.17 37.49
C PHE A 126 32.01 -37.80 36.01
N SER A 127 30.88 -37.70 35.32
CA SER A 127 30.82 -37.20 33.95
C SER A 127 29.57 -36.36 33.74
N VAL A 128 29.77 -35.13 33.25
CA VAL A 128 28.67 -34.20 32.96
C VAL A 128 28.87 -33.52 31.63
N THR A 129 27.77 -33.34 30.90
CA THR A 129 27.75 -32.52 29.68
C THR A 129 26.80 -31.34 29.88
N ILE A 130 27.24 -30.15 29.50
CA ILE A 130 26.45 -28.92 29.53
C ILE A 130 26.44 -28.27 28.14
N PRO A 131 25.40 -27.51 27.76
CA PRO A 131 25.38 -26.77 26.51
C PRO A 131 26.47 -25.70 26.47
N ALA A 132 27.13 -25.54 25.33
CA ALA A 132 28.09 -24.46 25.08
C ALA A 132 27.41 -23.26 24.41
N VAL A 133 27.64 -22.07 24.96
CA VAL A 133 27.11 -20.79 24.48
C VAL A 133 28.23 -19.74 24.52
N ASP A 134 28.10 -18.67 23.74
CA ASP A 134 29.07 -17.57 23.74
C ASP A 134 29.04 -16.84 25.08
N ALA A 135 29.92 -17.21 26.02
CA ALA A 135 29.98 -16.69 27.38
C ALA A 135 31.38 -16.81 28.00
N ASN A 136 31.67 -15.94 28.96
CA ASN A 136 32.73 -16.22 29.94
C ASN A 136 32.24 -17.37 30.81
N PHE A 137 32.93 -18.50 30.74
CA PHE A 137 32.49 -19.75 31.33
C PHE A 137 33.42 -20.21 32.45
N SER A 138 32.84 -20.61 33.57
CA SER A 138 33.55 -21.28 34.66
C SER A 138 32.82 -22.55 35.12
N MET A 139 33.54 -23.66 35.26
CA MET A 139 33.02 -24.87 35.91
C MET A 139 33.88 -25.22 37.12
N THR A 140 33.26 -25.59 38.24
CA THR A 140 33.93 -26.17 39.40
C THR A 140 33.30 -27.51 39.78
N VAL A 141 34.13 -28.54 39.92
CA VAL A 141 33.74 -29.84 40.48
C VAL A 141 34.42 -30.02 41.84
N MET A 142 33.63 -30.30 42.87
CA MET A 142 34.10 -30.49 44.25
C MET A 142 34.00 -31.98 44.60
N LEU A 143 35.14 -32.65 44.76
CA LEU A 143 35.17 -34.08 45.11
C LEU A 143 34.78 -34.31 46.58
N PRO A 144 34.24 -35.49 46.94
CA PRO A 144 33.90 -35.79 48.31
C PRO A 144 35.16 -35.91 49.18
N ARG A 145 34.98 -35.80 50.50
CA ARG A 145 36.10 -35.91 51.44
C ARG A 145 36.78 -37.29 51.34
N GLY A 146 38.11 -37.31 51.37
CA GLY A 146 38.90 -38.55 51.27
C GLY A 146 39.03 -39.09 49.84
N ALA A 147 38.51 -38.37 48.84
CA ALA A 147 38.72 -38.71 47.44
C ALA A 147 40.15 -38.42 46.99
N THR A 148 40.75 -39.37 46.27
CA THR A 148 42.01 -39.18 45.55
C THR A 148 41.75 -39.31 44.06
N VAL A 149 42.25 -38.35 43.27
CA VAL A 149 42.20 -38.43 41.80
C VAL A 149 43.05 -39.63 41.35
N VAL A 150 42.48 -40.54 40.57
CA VAL A 150 43.19 -41.75 40.11
C VAL A 150 44.32 -41.32 39.18
N SER A 151 45.54 -41.82 39.33
CA SER A 151 46.62 -41.56 38.35
C SER A 151 46.36 -42.35 37.05
N PRO A 152 46.64 -41.80 35.86
CA PRO A 152 46.58 -42.53 34.60
C PRO A 152 47.31 -43.88 34.66
N ALA A 153 46.68 -44.96 34.19
CA ALA A 153 47.43 -46.00 33.49
C ALA A 153 47.85 -45.42 32.12
N GLU A 154 48.98 -45.86 31.55
CA GLU A 154 49.53 -45.35 30.28
C GLU A 154 48.41 -45.09 29.24
N GLY A 155 48.19 -43.83 28.88
CA GLY A 155 47.26 -43.40 27.84
C GLY A 155 45.84 -42.98 28.26
N LEU A 156 45.43 -43.05 29.54
CA LEU A 156 44.10 -42.55 29.99
C LEU A 156 44.20 -41.27 30.83
N LEU A 157 43.43 -40.23 30.48
CA LEU A 157 43.34 -39.02 31.30
C LEU A 157 42.33 -39.18 32.43
N SER A 158 42.75 -38.86 33.65
CA SER A 158 41.90 -38.93 34.85
C SER A 158 40.95 -37.74 34.99
N ILE A 159 41.28 -36.63 34.33
CA ILE A 159 40.47 -35.41 34.25
C ILE A 159 40.49 -34.94 32.80
N THR A 160 39.31 -34.69 32.23
CA THR A 160 39.11 -34.19 30.87
C THR A 160 38.11 -33.04 30.89
N PRO A 161 38.34 -31.94 30.14
CA PRO A 161 39.54 -31.61 29.36
C PRO A 161 40.71 -31.14 30.24
N GLN A 162 41.92 -31.11 29.68
CA GLN A 162 43.19 -30.93 30.43
C GLN A 162 43.47 -29.50 30.94
N ASP A 163 42.72 -28.51 30.48
CA ASP A 163 42.91 -27.09 30.80
C ASP A 163 42.23 -26.69 32.13
N TYR A 164 42.49 -27.47 33.19
CA TYR A 164 41.95 -27.25 34.53
C TYR A 164 43.00 -26.71 35.50
N THR A 165 42.51 -26.11 36.59
CA THR A 165 43.29 -25.82 37.80
C THR A 165 42.76 -26.68 38.94
N ILE A 166 43.66 -27.31 39.70
CA ILE A 166 43.31 -28.03 40.93
C ILE A 166 43.61 -27.14 42.12
N ASP A 167 42.69 -27.11 43.06
CA ASP A 167 42.81 -26.44 44.36
C ASP A 167 42.30 -27.37 45.46
N THR A 168 42.65 -27.12 46.72
CA THR A 168 42.19 -27.93 47.86
C THR A 168 42.09 -27.10 49.14
N ASP A 169 41.05 -27.35 49.93
CA ASP A 169 40.91 -26.81 51.29
C ASP A 169 41.54 -27.73 52.36
N GLY A 170 42.33 -28.73 51.95
CA GLY A 170 42.90 -29.76 52.81
C GLY A 170 41.92 -30.88 53.20
N LYS A 171 40.64 -30.79 52.82
CA LYS A 171 39.62 -31.82 53.07
C LYS A 171 39.00 -32.35 51.78
N ARG A 172 38.87 -31.51 50.77
CA ARG A 172 38.25 -31.76 49.47
C ARG A 172 39.16 -31.23 48.37
N ILE A 173 39.02 -31.81 47.19
CA ILE A 173 39.71 -31.38 45.97
C ILE A 173 38.70 -30.62 45.11
N TYR A 174 39.12 -29.46 44.60
CA TYR A 174 38.37 -28.61 43.68
C TYR A 174 39.04 -28.63 42.32
N ILE A 175 38.29 -28.96 41.27
CA ILE A 175 38.77 -28.94 39.90
C ILE A 175 38.01 -27.83 39.18
N ARG A 176 38.73 -26.83 38.66
CA ARG A 176 38.12 -25.66 38.03
C ARG A 176 38.57 -25.50 36.59
N TRP A 177 37.64 -25.16 35.72
CA TRP A 177 37.91 -24.73 34.34
C TRP A 177 37.41 -23.31 34.16
N ASN A 178 38.25 -22.43 33.61
CA ASN A 178 37.89 -21.06 33.26
C ASN A 178 38.25 -20.83 31.79
N ARG A 179 37.26 -20.55 30.94
CA ARG A 179 37.47 -20.33 29.50
C ARG A 179 36.37 -19.46 28.91
N VAL A 180 36.53 -19.05 27.67
CA VAL A 180 35.42 -18.51 26.86
C VAL A 180 34.86 -19.67 26.04
N LEU A 181 33.58 -20.03 26.28
CA LEU A 181 32.89 -21.02 25.44
C LEU A 181 32.36 -20.34 24.19
N ARG A 182 32.30 -21.09 23.08
CA ARG A 182 31.67 -20.64 21.84
C ARG A 182 30.46 -21.50 21.52
N LYS A 183 29.44 -20.90 20.92
CA LYS A 183 28.25 -21.62 20.44
C LYS A 183 28.61 -22.75 19.46
N GLU A 184 29.71 -22.60 18.71
CA GLU A 184 30.24 -23.60 17.77
C GLU A 184 30.65 -24.92 18.44
N ASP A 185 31.05 -24.88 19.72
CA ASP A 185 31.48 -26.06 20.47
C ASP A 185 30.31 -27.02 20.76
N ARG A 186 29.07 -26.50 20.68
CA ARG A 186 27.78 -27.15 21.01
C ARG A 186 27.64 -27.58 22.47
N TYR A 187 28.64 -28.24 23.03
CA TYR A 187 28.65 -28.77 24.39
C TYR A 187 30.03 -28.66 25.04
N PHE A 188 30.03 -28.59 26.36
CA PHE A 188 31.21 -28.77 27.18
C PHE A 188 31.03 -30.01 28.06
N THR A 189 31.94 -30.96 27.96
CA THR A 189 31.90 -32.21 28.73
C THR A 189 33.09 -32.27 29.68
N ALA A 190 32.83 -32.47 30.97
CA ALA A 190 33.84 -32.67 32.00
C ALA A 190 33.75 -34.09 32.56
N THR A 191 34.89 -34.75 32.72
CA THR A 191 35.00 -36.09 33.30
C THR A 191 36.11 -36.13 34.35
N VAL A 192 35.84 -36.70 35.52
CA VAL A 192 36.78 -36.81 36.65
C VAL A 192 36.72 -38.21 37.25
N SER A 193 37.86 -38.90 37.32
CA SER A 193 37.99 -40.24 37.93
C SER A 193 38.68 -40.18 39.30
N TYR A 194 38.09 -40.78 40.33
CA TYR A 194 38.58 -40.75 41.72
C TYR A 194 38.34 -42.07 42.48
N MET A 195 39.03 -42.27 43.61
CA MET A 195 38.87 -43.43 44.52
C MET A 195 38.72 -43.00 45.99
N VAL A 196 38.16 -43.89 46.83
CA VAL A 196 38.00 -43.73 48.29
C VAL A 196 38.49 -45.04 48.97
N GLU A 197 39.43 -45.00 49.93
CA GLU A 197 40.14 -46.19 50.46
C GLU A 197 39.31 -47.11 51.40
N GLY A 198 39.42 -48.45 51.23
CA GLY A 198 39.12 -49.47 52.27
C GLY A 198 38.90 -50.95 51.82
N GLY A 199 39.82 -51.88 52.15
CA GLY A 199 39.53 -53.34 52.24
C GLY A 199 40.70 -54.33 51.96
N ASN A 200 41.14 -55.10 52.97
CA ASN A 200 42.21 -56.13 52.92
C ASN A 200 41.67 -57.56 53.24
N TYR A 201 42.29 -58.63 52.70
CA TYR A 201 42.06 -60.05 53.09
C TYR A 201 43.39 -60.78 53.38
N ILE A 202 43.42 -61.65 54.41
CA ILE A 202 44.60 -62.42 54.89
C ILE A 202 44.31 -63.95 54.88
N GLY A 203 45.32 -64.76 54.52
CA GLY A 203 45.27 -66.23 54.33
C GLY A 203 45.50 -67.13 55.56
N GLY A 204 45.59 -68.44 55.33
CA GLY A 204 45.71 -69.51 56.35
C GLY A 204 46.89 -70.48 56.12
N GLY A 205 47.38 -71.10 57.20
CA GLY A 205 48.54 -72.01 57.26
C GLY A 205 48.22 -73.46 57.72
N MET A 206 49.25 -74.32 57.73
CA MET A 206 49.24 -75.81 57.68
C MET A 206 50.02 -76.48 58.84
N PHE A 207 49.75 -77.76 59.19
CA PHE A 207 50.45 -78.61 60.20
C PHE A 207 50.97 -79.97 59.61
N GLY A 208 52.02 -80.58 60.22
CA GLY A 208 52.66 -81.89 59.84
C GLY A 208 52.63 -82.96 60.95
N LYS A 209 53.44 -84.04 61.04
CA LYS A 209 54.17 -84.89 60.06
C LYS A 209 54.28 -86.37 60.56
N ASP A 210 53.58 -86.79 61.62
CA ASP A 210 53.69 -88.15 62.21
C ASP A 210 52.55 -89.10 61.83
N PHE A 211 51.67 -88.68 60.93
CA PHE A 211 50.57 -89.50 60.41
C PHE A 211 51.06 -90.55 59.37
N TYR A 212 52.30 -90.45 58.89
CA TYR A 212 52.71 -90.81 57.52
C TYR A 212 52.53 -92.27 57.07
N TYR A 213 52.69 -93.29 57.92
CA TYR A 213 52.67 -94.70 57.47
C TYR A 213 51.30 -95.39 57.56
N ASN A 214 50.53 -95.13 58.63
CA ASN A 214 49.11 -95.51 58.67
C ASN A 214 48.28 -94.61 57.76
N PHE A 215 48.71 -93.36 57.56
CA PHE A 215 48.27 -92.53 56.46
C PHE A 215 48.62 -93.15 55.12
N LEU A 216 49.79 -93.75 54.88
CA LEU A 216 50.17 -94.24 53.54
C LEU A 216 49.25 -95.34 53.01
N LEU A 217 48.86 -96.31 53.85
CA LEU A 217 47.98 -97.41 53.44
C LEU A 217 46.52 -96.97 53.33
N ALA A 218 46.06 -96.15 54.29
CA ALA A 218 44.78 -95.46 54.19
C ALA A 218 44.77 -94.47 53.00
N ALA A 219 45.91 -93.87 52.64
CA ALA A 219 46.09 -92.93 51.54
C ALA A 219 46.16 -93.65 50.21
N LEU A 220 46.60 -94.91 50.15
CA LEU A 220 46.54 -95.72 48.94
C LEU A 220 45.11 -96.19 48.66
N THR A 221 44.36 -96.64 49.66
CA THR A 221 42.94 -96.96 49.50
C THR A 221 42.08 -95.72 49.28
N LEU A 222 42.36 -94.61 49.99
CA LEU A 222 41.80 -93.28 49.68
C LEU A 222 42.27 -92.74 48.32
N MET A 223 43.45 -93.11 47.81
CA MET A 223 43.89 -92.73 46.46
C MET A 223 43.10 -93.49 45.41
N VAL A 224 42.83 -94.78 45.60
CA VAL A 224 42.04 -95.57 44.65
C VAL A 224 40.57 -95.15 44.70
N ILE A 225 39.98 -95.03 45.89
CA ILE A 225 38.62 -94.48 46.07
C ILE A 225 38.57 -93.04 45.57
N GLY A 226 39.61 -92.24 45.81
CA GLY A 226 39.78 -90.87 45.33
C GLY A 226 39.97 -90.79 43.81
N ALA A 227 40.58 -91.79 43.17
CA ALA A 227 40.71 -91.88 41.73
C ALA A 227 39.38 -92.27 41.07
N PHE A 228 38.65 -93.24 41.62
CA PHE A 228 37.29 -93.58 41.16
C PHE A 228 36.30 -92.44 41.41
N TYR A 229 36.36 -91.80 42.59
CA TYR A 229 35.60 -90.60 42.91
C TYR A 229 36.01 -89.43 42.03
N GLY A 230 37.29 -89.28 41.71
CA GLY A 230 37.84 -88.28 40.79
C GLY A 230 37.30 -88.46 39.37
N ILE A 231 37.33 -89.68 38.83
CA ILE A 231 36.73 -90.01 37.52
C ILE A 231 35.21 -89.75 37.53
N TYR A 232 34.51 -90.15 38.59
CA TYR A 232 33.07 -89.90 38.73
C TYR A 232 32.75 -88.40 38.84
N HIS A 233 33.51 -87.66 39.63
CA HIS A 233 33.38 -86.21 39.83
C HIS A 233 33.72 -85.45 38.55
N GLU A 234 34.76 -85.86 37.82
CA GLU A 234 35.14 -85.27 36.54
C GLU A 234 34.09 -85.56 35.48
N LYS A 235 33.54 -86.77 35.41
CA LYS A 235 32.40 -87.10 34.54
C LYS A 235 31.16 -86.27 34.88
N ARG A 236 30.87 -86.04 36.17
CA ARG A 236 29.78 -85.18 36.63
C ARG A 236 30.01 -83.70 36.28
N LYS A 237 31.23 -83.20 36.46
CA LYS A 237 31.64 -81.83 36.11
C LYS A 237 31.61 -81.61 34.60
N VAL A 238 31.98 -82.62 33.81
CA VAL A 238 31.84 -82.60 32.34
C VAL A 238 30.37 -82.57 31.95
N ALA A 239 29.51 -83.39 32.55
CA ALA A 239 28.07 -83.37 32.29
C ALA A 239 27.42 -82.02 32.68
N GLU A 240 27.88 -81.38 33.76
CA GLU A 240 27.42 -80.04 34.15
C GLU A 240 27.90 -78.97 33.15
N ARG A 241 29.15 -79.05 32.70
CA ARG A 241 29.67 -78.19 31.62
C ARG A 241 28.90 -78.39 30.32
N GLU A 242 28.58 -79.62 29.94
CA GLU A 242 27.78 -79.93 28.75
C GLU A 242 26.38 -79.30 28.86
N ARG A 243 25.72 -79.39 30.02
CA ARG A 243 24.45 -78.68 30.27
C ARG A 243 24.59 -77.17 30.15
N THR A 244 25.66 -76.59 30.71
CA THR A 244 25.89 -75.13 30.58
C THR A 244 26.17 -74.73 29.13
N ILE A 245 26.87 -75.56 28.36
CA ILE A 245 27.12 -75.35 26.93
C ILE A 245 25.81 -75.43 26.15
N GLU A 246 24.95 -76.40 26.46
CA GLU A 246 23.63 -76.54 25.86
C GLU A 246 22.72 -75.34 26.17
N GLU A 247 22.68 -74.89 27.43
CA GLU A 247 21.96 -73.68 27.84
C GLU A 247 22.49 -72.42 27.13
N LEU A 248 23.81 -72.27 27.04
CA LEU A 248 24.43 -71.14 26.34
C LEU A 248 24.16 -71.22 24.84
N SER A 249 24.21 -72.40 24.23
CA SER A 249 23.87 -72.62 22.82
C SER A 249 22.41 -72.23 22.54
N ASN A 250 21.48 -72.64 23.41
CA ASN A 250 20.08 -72.24 23.32
C ASN A 250 19.89 -70.73 23.48
N LYS A 251 20.60 -70.09 24.42
CA LYS A 251 20.59 -68.62 24.56
C LYS A 251 21.14 -67.92 23.31
N ILE A 252 22.24 -68.40 22.74
CA ILE A 252 22.82 -67.87 21.49
C ILE A 252 21.81 -67.98 20.35
N ASN A 253 21.16 -69.14 20.19
CA ASN A 253 20.16 -69.34 19.14
C ASN A 253 18.94 -68.41 19.30
N ASN A 254 18.45 -68.22 20.53
CA ASN A 254 17.37 -67.28 20.81
C ASN A 254 17.76 -65.84 20.48
N LEU A 255 18.96 -65.41 20.91
CA LEU A 255 19.48 -64.08 20.60
C LEU A 255 19.67 -63.88 19.09
N LEU A 256 20.08 -64.92 18.35
CA LEU A 256 20.24 -64.87 16.90
C LEU A 256 18.87 -64.70 16.20
N ASN A 257 17.84 -65.39 16.69
CA ASN A 257 16.47 -65.22 16.22
C ASN A 257 15.94 -63.81 16.49
N ASP A 258 16.16 -63.28 17.70
CA ASP A 258 15.77 -61.91 18.06
C ASP A 258 16.49 -60.88 17.18
N LEU A 259 17.80 -61.08 16.93
CA LEU A 259 18.60 -60.21 16.07
C LEU A 259 18.09 -60.22 14.62
N ASN A 260 17.74 -61.40 14.10
CA ASN A 260 17.12 -61.51 12.78
C ASN A 260 15.76 -60.81 12.72
N GLY A 261 14.93 -60.95 13.76
CA GLY A 261 13.65 -60.24 13.86
C GLY A 261 13.82 -58.73 13.87
N LEU A 262 14.76 -58.22 14.68
CA LEU A 262 15.10 -56.80 14.73
C LEU A 262 15.65 -56.29 13.39
N LYS A 263 16.43 -57.10 12.66
CA LYS A 263 16.93 -56.75 11.33
C LYS A 263 15.79 -56.56 10.33
N VAL A 264 14.82 -57.47 10.30
CA VAL A 264 13.64 -57.35 9.43
C VAL A 264 12.80 -56.11 9.80
N GLU A 265 12.62 -55.84 11.10
CA GLU A 265 11.92 -54.62 11.53
C GLU A 265 12.65 -53.34 11.09
N LEU A 266 13.99 -53.33 11.18
CA LEU A 266 14.81 -52.22 10.73
C LEU A 266 14.70 -52.00 9.21
N GLU A 267 14.72 -53.06 8.41
CA GLU A 267 14.49 -52.99 6.96
C GLU A 267 13.09 -52.43 6.65
N GLY A 268 12.06 -52.87 7.38
CA GLY A 268 10.70 -52.33 7.26
C GLY A 268 10.63 -50.82 7.57
N LYS A 269 11.27 -50.39 8.66
CA LYS A 269 11.35 -48.95 9.02
C LYS A 269 12.11 -48.14 7.98
N ASN A 270 13.19 -48.68 7.42
CA ASN A 270 13.96 -48.01 6.37
C ASN A 270 13.14 -47.80 5.09
N ASN A 271 12.31 -48.77 4.71
CA ASN A 271 11.40 -48.63 3.57
C ASN A 271 10.35 -47.54 3.82
N ILE A 272 9.77 -47.48 5.01
CA ILE A 272 8.83 -46.41 5.39
C ILE A 272 9.52 -45.03 5.33
N ILE A 273 10.75 -44.92 5.84
CA ILE A 273 11.52 -43.67 5.76
C ILE A 273 11.76 -43.25 4.31
N ALA A 274 12.08 -44.20 3.42
CA ALA A 274 12.25 -43.91 1.99
C ALA A 274 10.95 -43.40 1.35
N GLU A 275 9.81 -44.02 1.68
CA GLU A 275 8.50 -43.57 1.20
C GLU A 275 8.13 -42.18 1.71
N LEU A 276 8.35 -41.91 3.00
CA LEU A 276 8.12 -40.59 3.59
C LEU A 276 9.01 -39.52 2.97
N LYS A 277 10.27 -39.83 2.68
CA LYS A 277 11.18 -38.91 1.96
C LYS A 277 10.64 -38.57 0.57
N ARG A 278 10.14 -39.57 -0.17
CA ARG A 278 9.53 -39.37 -1.50
C ARG A 278 8.28 -38.49 -1.43
N LYS A 279 7.38 -38.75 -0.48
CA LYS A 279 6.18 -37.92 -0.26
C LYS A 279 6.56 -36.49 0.13
N ASN A 280 7.59 -36.30 0.96
CA ASN A 280 8.08 -34.97 1.30
C ASN A 280 8.64 -34.22 0.09
N SER A 281 9.35 -34.89 -0.82
CA SER A 281 9.80 -34.24 -2.07
C SER A 281 8.65 -33.83 -2.98
N GLU A 282 7.62 -34.69 -3.11
CA GLU A 282 6.43 -34.40 -3.93
C GLU A 282 5.66 -33.20 -3.36
N LEU A 283 5.43 -33.17 -2.04
CA LEU A 283 4.77 -32.06 -1.37
C LEU A 283 5.56 -30.75 -1.52
N LEU A 284 6.88 -30.81 -1.47
CA LEU A 284 7.75 -29.64 -1.62
C LEU A 284 7.67 -29.08 -3.05
N GLU A 285 7.56 -29.94 -4.06
CA GLU A 285 7.32 -29.52 -5.45
C GLU A 285 5.94 -28.86 -5.63
N GLU A 286 4.90 -29.43 -5.02
CA GLU A 286 3.55 -28.87 -5.06
C GLU A 286 3.48 -27.50 -4.37
N ILE A 287 4.11 -27.35 -3.21
CA ILE A 287 4.23 -26.07 -2.49
C ILE A 287 4.91 -25.02 -3.40
N ASN A 288 6.01 -25.38 -4.06
CA ASN A 288 6.71 -24.46 -4.96
C ASN A 288 5.84 -24.04 -6.15
N LYS A 289 5.06 -24.97 -6.72
CA LYS A 289 4.11 -24.67 -7.79
C LYS A 289 3.03 -23.70 -7.32
N LEU A 290 2.46 -23.93 -6.14
CA LEU A 290 1.45 -23.04 -5.54
C LEU A 290 2.01 -21.64 -5.25
N ILE A 291 3.26 -21.55 -4.75
CA ILE A 291 3.95 -20.26 -4.54
C ILE A 291 4.10 -19.50 -5.87
N SER A 292 4.48 -20.17 -6.95
CA SER A 292 4.59 -19.55 -8.29
C SER A 292 3.24 -19.03 -8.80
N GLN A 293 2.17 -19.81 -8.63
CA GLN A 293 0.80 -19.39 -8.97
C GLN A 293 0.35 -18.19 -8.14
N LEU A 294 0.62 -18.18 -6.83
CA LEU A 294 0.28 -17.08 -5.93
C LEU A 294 1.01 -15.80 -6.34
N ASN A 295 2.30 -15.87 -6.65
CA ASN A 295 3.07 -14.72 -7.13
C ASN A 295 2.51 -14.15 -8.45
N THR A 296 2.10 -15.04 -9.37
CA THR A 296 1.47 -14.62 -10.64
C THR A 296 0.14 -13.91 -10.39
N LEU A 297 -0.72 -14.46 -9.52
CA LEU A 297 -2.00 -13.85 -9.16
C LEU A 297 -1.81 -12.52 -8.44
N LYS A 298 -0.82 -12.42 -7.55
CA LYS A 298 -0.44 -11.18 -6.88
C LYS A 298 -0.02 -10.10 -7.90
N GLY A 299 0.79 -10.47 -8.89
CA GLY A 299 1.17 -9.57 -10.00
C GLY A 299 -0.06 -9.06 -10.76
N LYS A 300 -0.98 -9.95 -11.13
CA LYS A 300 -2.25 -9.57 -11.79
C LYS A 300 -3.13 -8.66 -10.93
N CYS A 301 -3.15 -8.86 -9.61
CA CYS A 301 -3.91 -8.00 -8.69
C CYS A 301 -3.33 -6.58 -8.67
N ILE A 302 -2.00 -6.46 -8.57
CA ILE A 302 -1.31 -5.16 -8.61
C ILE A 302 -1.59 -4.43 -9.93
N GLU A 303 -1.57 -5.15 -11.06
CA GLU A 303 -1.89 -4.57 -12.36
C GLU A 303 -3.35 -4.07 -12.42
N LYS A 304 -4.31 -4.87 -11.95
CA LYS A 304 -5.71 -4.46 -11.86
C LYS A 304 -5.90 -3.24 -10.97
N ASP A 305 -5.18 -3.14 -9.85
CA ASP A 305 -5.25 -1.98 -8.96
C ASP A 305 -4.73 -0.71 -9.65
N ARG A 306 -3.68 -0.81 -10.48
CA ARG A 306 -3.22 0.31 -11.31
C ARG A 306 -4.29 0.74 -12.31
N THR A 307 -4.88 -0.21 -13.04
CA THR A 307 -5.96 0.10 -13.99
C THR A 307 -7.17 0.74 -13.30
N ILE A 308 -7.55 0.26 -12.12
CA ILE A 308 -8.64 0.87 -11.34
C ILE A 308 -8.30 2.31 -10.95
N LYS A 309 -7.05 2.58 -10.57
CA LYS A 309 -6.60 3.94 -10.23
C LYS A 309 -6.67 4.87 -11.44
N GLU A 310 -6.14 4.44 -12.58
CA GLU A 310 -6.19 5.20 -13.85
C GLU A 310 -7.63 5.48 -14.28
N LEU A 311 -8.52 4.48 -14.21
CA LEU A 311 -9.94 4.66 -14.52
C LEU A 311 -10.63 5.65 -13.58
N LYS A 312 -10.29 5.64 -12.28
CA LYS A 312 -10.84 6.62 -11.32
C LYS A 312 -10.39 8.05 -11.64
N GLU A 313 -9.10 8.23 -11.93
CA GLU A 313 -8.56 9.54 -12.31
C GLU A 313 -9.23 10.07 -13.59
N ASN A 314 -9.40 9.20 -14.59
CA ASN A 314 -10.12 9.54 -15.82
C ASN A 314 -11.60 9.90 -15.57
N CYS A 315 -12.29 9.15 -14.70
CA CYS A 315 -13.68 9.45 -14.34
C CYS A 315 -13.82 10.80 -13.64
N GLU A 316 -12.90 11.16 -12.74
CA GLU A 316 -12.93 12.47 -12.08
C GLU A 316 -12.64 13.59 -13.09
N GLY A 317 -11.65 13.40 -13.98
CA GLY A 317 -11.37 14.37 -15.04
C GLY A 317 -12.56 14.57 -16.01
N LEU A 318 -13.28 13.51 -16.37
CA LEU A 318 -14.49 13.60 -17.19
C LEU A 318 -15.63 14.31 -16.46
N LYS A 319 -15.76 14.12 -15.15
CA LYS A 319 -16.77 14.78 -14.32
C LYS A 319 -16.50 16.28 -14.22
N ASP A 320 -15.25 16.69 -14.05
CA ASP A 320 -14.85 18.10 -14.04
C ASP A 320 -15.14 18.77 -15.40
N GLN A 321 -14.86 18.08 -16.50
CA GLN A 321 -15.22 18.56 -17.84
C GLN A 321 -16.74 18.72 -18.00
N LEU A 322 -17.53 17.75 -17.51
CA LEU A 322 -18.98 17.80 -17.56
C LEU A 322 -19.53 19.02 -16.79
N GLU A 323 -18.98 19.31 -15.61
CA GLU A 323 -19.41 20.46 -14.82
C GLU A 323 -19.06 21.79 -15.51
N ASN A 324 -17.86 21.89 -16.11
CA ASN A 324 -17.48 23.06 -16.90
C ASN A 324 -18.42 23.29 -18.09
N TYR A 325 -18.74 22.25 -18.86
CA TYR A 325 -19.70 22.37 -19.96
C TYR A 325 -21.11 22.73 -19.47
N ARG A 326 -21.51 22.23 -18.30
CA ARG A 326 -22.79 22.55 -17.69
C ARG A 326 -22.87 24.04 -17.32
N GLU A 327 -21.82 24.60 -16.74
CA GLU A 327 -21.73 26.03 -16.45
C GLU A 327 -21.80 26.88 -17.72
N GLU A 328 -21.10 26.47 -18.78
CA GLU A 328 -21.13 27.16 -20.07
C GLU A 328 -22.52 27.16 -20.70
N VAL A 329 -23.22 26.02 -20.65
CA VAL A 329 -24.62 25.92 -21.09
C VAL A 329 -25.53 26.85 -20.30
N ILE A 330 -25.32 27.00 -18.99
CA ILE A 330 -26.09 27.96 -18.16
C ILE A 330 -25.82 29.39 -18.63
N LYS A 331 -24.56 29.78 -18.83
CA LYS A 331 -24.17 31.12 -19.32
C LYS A 331 -24.81 31.41 -20.68
N LEU A 332 -24.74 30.45 -21.61
CA LEU A 332 -25.34 30.58 -22.94
C LEU A 332 -26.88 30.70 -22.88
N ARG A 333 -27.55 29.96 -22.00
CA ARG A 333 -29.00 30.08 -21.79
C ARG A 333 -29.41 31.45 -21.30
N VAL A 334 -28.69 32.02 -20.33
CA VAL A 334 -28.95 33.39 -19.84
C VAL A 334 -28.82 34.40 -20.97
N LYS A 335 -27.74 34.33 -21.74
CA LYS A 335 -27.50 35.23 -22.87
C LYS A 335 -28.55 35.09 -23.98
N LEU A 336 -29.03 33.86 -24.23
CA LEU A 336 -30.13 33.61 -25.17
C LEU A 336 -31.42 34.31 -24.72
N GLU A 337 -31.75 34.25 -23.43
CA GLU A 337 -32.94 34.91 -22.89
C GLU A 337 -32.83 36.44 -22.91
N GLU A 338 -31.64 37.00 -22.68
CA GLU A 338 -31.38 38.44 -22.86
C GLU A 338 -31.60 38.88 -24.31
N LEU A 339 -30.99 38.18 -25.27
CA LEU A 339 -31.14 38.48 -26.70
C LEU A 339 -32.58 38.32 -27.19
N LYS A 340 -33.34 37.37 -26.63
CA LYS A 340 -34.78 37.22 -26.92
C LYS A 340 -35.58 38.43 -26.42
N LYS A 341 -35.29 38.92 -25.21
CA LYS A 341 -35.94 40.13 -24.67
C LYS A 341 -35.63 41.35 -25.54
N GLU A 342 -34.37 41.50 -25.95
CA GLU A 342 -33.95 42.62 -26.81
C GLU A 342 -34.63 42.56 -28.18
N ASN A 343 -34.66 41.39 -28.83
CA ASN A 343 -35.40 41.19 -30.08
C ASN A 343 -36.91 41.46 -29.97
N ARG A 344 -37.50 41.22 -28.80
CA ARG A 344 -38.90 41.58 -28.55
C ARG A 344 -39.08 43.10 -28.52
N ARG A 345 -38.20 43.82 -27.81
CA ARG A 345 -38.22 45.30 -27.77
C ARG A 345 -38.05 45.91 -29.16
N TYR A 346 -37.05 45.46 -29.93
CA TYR A 346 -36.87 45.96 -31.30
C TYR A 346 -38.08 45.67 -32.20
N ARG A 347 -38.75 44.53 -32.05
CA ARG A 347 -39.99 44.23 -32.78
C ARG A 347 -41.14 45.18 -32.39
N GLU A 348 -41.30 45.47 -31.12
CA GLU A 348 -42.31 46.42 -30.63
C GLU A 348 -42.03 47.85 -31.12
N GLU A 349 -40.77 48.29 -31.11
CA GLU A 349 -40.36 49.59 -31.64
C GLU A 349 -40.56 49.70 -33.15
N LEU A 350 -40.22 48.64 -33.90
CA LEU A 350 -40.45 48.58 -35.33
C LEU A 350 -41.93 48.70 -35.67
N GLU A 351 -42.80 48.03 -34.92
CA GLU A 351 -44.24 48.08 -35.15
C GLU A 351 -44.82 49.47 -34.89
N LYS A 352 -44.43 50.12 -33.78
CA LYS A 352 -44.77 51.52 -33.51
C LYS A 352 -44.30 52.45 -34.63
N SER A 353 -43.08 52.24 -35.14
CA SER A 353 -42.56 53.05 -36.24
C SER A 353 -43.37 52.86 -37.53
N LYS A 354 -43.85 51.64 -37.82
CA LYS A 354 -44.71 51.38 -38.98
C LYS A 354 -46.06 52.08 -38.85
N GLU A 355 -46.69 52.03 -37.67
CA GLU A 355 -47.95 52.72 -37.40
C GLU A 355 -47.82 54.22 -37.68
N VAL A 356 -46.73 54.84 -37.18
CA VAL A 356 -46.42 56.26 -37.45
C VAL A 356 -46.21 56.53 -38.93
N ILE A 357 -45.53 55.64 -39.66
CA ILE A 357 -45.35 55.79 -41.11
C ILE A 357 -46.71 55.74 -41.81
N SER A 358 -47.58 54.77 -41.50
CA SER A 358 -48.91 54.67 -42.09
C SER A 358 -49.80 55.88 -41.78
N GLU A 359 -49.65 56.51 -40.62
CA GLU A 359 -50.34 57.76 -40.29
C GLU A 359 -49.81 58.95 -41.10
N LYS A 360 -48.49 59.05 -41.25
CA LYS A 360 -47.86 60.08 -42.09
C LYS A 360 -48.21 59.91 -43.57
N GLU A 361 -48.26 58.68 -44.07
CA GLU A 361 -48.67 58.38 -45.45
C GLU A 361 -50.10 58.87 -45.72
N ARG A 362 -51.04 58.60 -44.80
CA ARG A 362 -52.40 59.14 -44.88
C ARG A 362 -52.42 60.67 -44.92
N THR A 363 -51.65 61.31 -44.04
CA THR A 363 -51.57 62.78 -43.99
C THR A 363 -50.99 63.36 -45.28
N ILE A 364 -49.94 62.74 -45.85
CA ILE A 364 -49.36 63.15 -47.13
C ILE A 364 -50.40 63.05 -48.24
N GLU A 365 -51.21 61.98 -48.25
CA GLU A 365 -52.26 61.80 -49.24
C GLU A 365 -53.36 62.87 -49.11
N ASP A 366 -53.81 63.18 -47.89
CA ASP A 366 -54.77 64.25 -47.64
C ASP A 366 -54.24 65.63 -48.06
N LEU A 367 -52.96 65.90 -47.79
CA LEU A 367 -52.29 67.13 -48.22
C LEU A 367 -52.19 67.22 -49.74
N LYS A 368 -51.84 66.13 -50.44
CA LYS A 368 -51.82 66.08 -51.91
C LYS A 368 -53.20 66.39 -52.49
N ASN A 369 -54.25 65.74 -51.97
CA ASN A 369 -55.63 65.98 -52.40
C ASN A 369 -56.06 67.43 -52.18
N THR A 370 -55.61 68.04 -51.08
CA THR A 370 -55.88 69.45 -50.79
C THR A 370 -55.13 70.39 -51.73
N LEU A 371 -53.86 70.10 -52.01
CA LEU A 371 -53.06 70.86 -52.97
C LEU A 371 -53.67 70.79 -54.38
N GLU A 372 -54.16 69.62 -54.80
CA GLU A 372 -54.83 69.47 -56.09
C GLU A 372 -56.13 70.28 -56.17
N ARG A 373 -56.94 70.30 -55.09
CA ARG A 373 -58.11 71.19 -55.00
C ARG A 373 -57.73 72.66 -55.13
N TYR A 374 -56.70 73.11 -54.42
CA TYR A 374 -56.26 74.51 -54.52
C TYR A 374 -55.72 74.84 -55.91
N LYS A 375 -55.00 73.91 -56.55
CA LYS A 375 -54.52 74.06 -57.92
C LYS A 375 -55.67 74.22 -58.91
N ASN A 376 -56.72 73.40 -58.80
CA ASN A 376 -57.92 73.50 -59.62
C ASN A 376 -58.65 74.83 -59.38
N ASN A 377 -58.82 75.24 -58.12
CA ASN A 377 -59.43 76.53 -57.79
C ASN A 377 -58.64 77.71 -58.38
N ILE A 378 -57.30 77.67 -58.33
CA ILE A 378 -56.46 78.70 -58.95
C ILE A 378 -56.68 78.74 -60.46
N GLU A 379 -56.79 77.59 -61.11
CA GLU A 379 -57.04 77.52 -62.55
C GLU A 379 -58.42 78.09 -62.92
N GLU A 380 -59.47 77.72 -62.17
CA GLU A 380 -60.80 78.31 -62.32
C GLU A 380 -60.79 79.83 -62.12
N LEU A 381 -60.09 80.33 -61.11
CA LEU A 381 -59.95 81.77 -60.86
C LEU A 381 -59.20 82.46 -62.00
N LYS A 382 -58.15 81.85 -62.54
CA LYS A 382 -57.42 82.37 -63.71
C LYS A 382 -58.31 82.45 -64.96
N GLU A 383 -59.17 81.45 -65.19
CA GLU A 383 -60.13 81.49 -66.30
C GLU A 383 -61.18 82.59 -66.10
N LYS A 384 -61.73 82.75 -64.89
CA LYS A 384 -62.65 83.86 -64.56
C LYS A 384 -62.00 85.23 -64.75
N ILE A 385 -60.73 85.39 -64.35
CA ILE A 385 -59.97 86.62 -64.59
C ILE A 385 -59.86 86.89 -66.09
N ARG A 386 -59.45 85.89 -66.90
CA ARG A 386 -59.38 86.02 -68.37
C ARG A 386 -60.73 86.37 -68.99
N GLU A 387 -61.83 85.78 -68.49
CA GLU A 387 -63.18 86.09 -68.97
C GLU A 387 -63.60 87.52 -68.60
N TYR A 388 -63.32 87.97 -67.38
CA TYR A 388 -63.57 89.35 -66.96
C TYR A 388 -62.73 90.34 -67.75
N GLU A 389 -61.46 90.06 -68.00
CA GLU A 389 -60.58 90.87 -68.86
C GLU A 389 -61.14 90.97 -70.28
N LYS A 390 -61.58 89.85 -70.88
CA LYS A 390 -62.20 89.79 -72.21
C LYS A 390 -63.54 90.54 -72.28
N THR A 391 -64.31 90.53 -71.20
CA THR A 391 -65.59 91.26 -71.11
C THR A 391 -65.36 92.75 -70.95
N LEU A 392 -64.42 93.14 -70.07
CA LEU A 392 -64.01 94.52 -69.83
C LEU A 392 -63.50 95.17 -71.11
N SER A 393 -62.48 94.57 -71.72
CA SER A 393 -62.63 94.03 -73.07
C SER A 393 -63.55 94.72 -74.09
N LYS A 394 -64.45 93.85 -74.55
CA LYS A 394 -65.60 94.14 -75.37
C LYS A 394 -66.40 95.37 -74.91
N PHE A 395 -66.59 95.57 -73.60
CA PHE A 395 -67.35 96.71 -73.08
C PHE A 395 -66.71 98.03 -73.46
N LEU A 396 -65.40 98.20 -73.23
CA LEU A 396 -64.77 99.48 -73.57
C LEU A 396 -64.71 99.71 -75.08
N MET A 397 -64.58 98.65 -75.89
CA MET A 397 -64.71 98.76 -77.36
C MET A 397 -66.10 99.23 -77.78
N ASN A 398 -67.16 98.88 -77.05
CA ASN A 398 -68.54 99.31 -77.38
C ASN A 398 -68.83 100.78 -77.04
N ILE A 399 -68.10 101.40 -76.11
CA ILE A 399 -68.25 102.83 -75.74
C ILE A 399 -67.50 103.74 -76.73
N LEU A 400 -66.83 103.17 -77.72
CA LEU A 400 -66.16 103.90 -78.79
C LEU A 400 -67.10 103.99 -80.02
N THR A 401 -67.12 105.14 -80.67
CA THR A 401 -67.72 105.29 -81.99
C THR A 401 -66.91 104.52 -83.04
N ASP A 402 -67.47 104.24 -84.22
CA ASP A 402 -66.77 103.44 -85.23
C ASP A 402 -65.48 104.11 -85.74
N GLU A 403 -65.46 105.44 -85.75
CA GLU A 403 -64.26 106.24 -86.08
C GLU A 403 -63.23 106.23 -84.94
N GLU A 404 -63.67 106.25 -83.69
CA GLU A 404 -62.81 106.07 -82.51
C GLU A 404 -62.21 104.66 -82.44
N LYS A 405 -63.00 103.61 -82.70
CA LYS A 405 -62.55 102.22 -82.77
C LYS A 405 -61.47 102.04 -83.83
N LEU A 406 -61.64 102.66 -85.00
CA LEU A 406 -60.66 102.59 -86.08
C LEU A 406 -59.32 103.19 -85.62
N ILE A 407 -59.35 104.35 -84.97
CA ILE A 407 -58.15 105.02 -84.42
C ILE A 407 -57.51 104.17 -83.31
N VAL A 408 -58.30 103.63 -82.38
CA VAL A 408 -57.81 102.78 -81.28
C VAL A 408 -57.21 101.46 -81.80
N ASN A 409 -57.82 100.81 -82.79
CA ASN A 409 -57.29 99.60 -83.43
C ASN A 409 -55.98 99.88 -84.21
N LEU A 410 -55.87 101.03 -84.87
CA LEU A 410 -54.61 101.46 -85.49
C LEU A 410 -53.53 101.68 -84.43
N ILE A 411 -53.84 102.34 -83.31
CA ILE A 411 -52.86 102.50 -82.22
C ILE A 411 -52.49 101.13 -81.62
N LYS A 412 -53.44 100.19 -81.49
CA LYS A 412 -53.20 98.82 -81.00
C LYS A 412 -52.25 98.04 -81.92
N ASN A 413 -52.54 97.99 -83.22
CA ASN A 413 -51.79 97.18 -84.17
C ASN A 413 -50.36 97.73 -84.42
N TYR A 414 -50.18 99.04 -84.39
CA TYR A 414 -48.88 99.68 -84.61
C TYR A 414 -48.11 99.95 -83.30
N GLY A 415 -48.75 99.79 -82.13
CA GLY A 415 -48.21 100.06 -80.79
C GLY A 415 -47.99 101.54 -80.47
N VAL A 416 -47.36 102.28 -81.39
CA VAL A 416 -47.17 103.73 -81.35
C VAL A 416 -47.32 104.29 -82.76
N ILE A 417 -48.22 105.25 -82.95
CA ILE A 417 -48.54 105.83 -84.27
C ILE A 417 -48.63 107.35 -84.21
N THR A 418 -48.26 108.08 -85.27
CA THR A 418 -48.40 109.54 -85.28
C THR A 418 -49.79 109.97 -85.76
N GLN A 419 -50.25 111.15 -85.33
CA GLN A 419 -51.51 111.72 -85.85
C GLN A 419 -51.51 111.87 -87.39
N LYS A 420 -50.34 112.12 -88.00
CA LYS A 420 -50.20 112.23 -89.46
C LYS A 420 -50.45 110.88 -90.13
N ASP A 421 -49.93 109.80 -89.55
CA ASP A 421 -50.09 108.45 -90.10
C ASP A 421 -51.55 107.98 -89.97
N ILE A 422 -52.23 108.34 -88.88
CA ILE A 422 -53.68 108.08 -88.74
C ILE A 422 -54.48 108.79 -89.82
N VAL A 423 -54.17 110.06 -90.13
CA VAL A 423 -54.83 110.81 -91.21
C VAL A 423 -54.60 110.11 -92.57
N ASN A 424 -53.37 109.67 -92.83
CA ASN A 424 -53.02 109.00 -94.09
C ASN A 424 -53.71 107.63 -94.23
N ILE A 425 -53.81 106.86 -93.15
CA ILE A 425 -54.37 105.50 -93.17
C ILE A 425 -55.90 105.52 -93.16
N THR A 426 -56.52 106.44 -92.41
CA THR A 426 -57.99 106.50 -92.28
C THR A 426 -58.67 107.38 -93.34
N GLY A 427 -57.93 108.26 -94.03
CA GLY A 427 -58.48 109.21 -94.99
C GLY A 427 -59.34 110.33 -94.38
N MET A 428 -59.42 110.40 -93.05
CA MET A 428 -60.18 111.42 -92.32
C MET A 428 -59.49 112.79 -92.39
N SER A 429 -60.26 113.88 -92.33
CA SER A 429 -59.69 115.23 -92.31
C SER A 429 -58.87 115.49 -91.04
N LYS A 430 -57.76 116.23 -91.18
CA LYS A 430 -56.86 116.57 -90.05
C LYS A 430 -57.58 117.19 -88.83
N PRO A 431 -58.59 118.09 -89.00
CA PRO A 431 -59.38 118.59 -87.86
C PRO A 431 -60.18 117.49 -87.16
N LYS A 432 -60.75 116.53 -87.92
CA LYS A 432 -61.56 115.43 -87.40
C LYS A 432 -60.72 114.44 -86.58
N VAL A 433 -59.56 114.03 -87.10
CA VAL A 433 -58.61 113.19 -86.35
C VAL A 433 -58.12 113.91 -85.09
N SER A 434 -57.82 115.21 -85.16
CA SER A 434 -57.39 115.96 -83.97
C SER A 434 -58.48 116.04 -82.89
N ARG A 435 -59.76 116.14 -83.28
CA ARG A 435 -60.91 116.17 -82.36
C ARG A 435 -61.10 114.82 -81.68
N ILE A 436 -61.11 113.73 -82.46
CA ILE A 436 -61.27 112.37 -81.93
C ILE A 436 -60.11 112.01 -81.01
N VAL A 437 -58.87 112.33 -81.40
CA VAL A 437 -57.68 112.05 -80.58
C VAL A 437 -57.66 112.91 -79.30
N ALA A 438 -58.22 114.13 -79.32
CA ALA A 438 -58.39 114.93 -78.10
C ALA A 438 -59.46 114.36 -77.15
N ASP A 439 -60.56 113.84 -77.70
CA ASP A 439 -61.62 113.18 -76.91
C ASP A 439 -61.13 111.84 -76.30
N LEU A 440 -60.45 111.02 -77.10
CA LEU A 440 -59.85 109.78 -76.63
C LEU A 440 -58.76 110.02 -75.57
N GLU A 441 -58.02 111.12 -75.66
CA GLU A 441 -57.03 111.52 -74.65
C GLU A 441 -57.69 112.07 -73.37
N SER A 442 -58.72 112.91 -73.48
CA SER A 442 -59.42 113.47 -72.32
C SER A 442 -60.13 112.37 -71.51
N ARG A 443 -60.61 111.32 -72.18
CA ARG A 443 -61.16 110.10 -71.57
C ARG A 443 -60.09 109.13 -71.06
N GLY A 444 -58.81 109.43 -71.26
CA GLY A 444 -57.67 108.65 -70.77
C GLY A 444 -57.43 107.32 -71.51
N ILE A 445 -58.05 107.14 -72.69
CA ILE A 445 -57.95 105.92 -73.50
C ILE A 445 -56.60 105.86 -74.23
N ILE A 446 -56.12 107.01 -74.69
CA ILE A 446 -54.83 107.16 -75.35
C ILE A 446 -53.99 108.23 -74.65
N LYS A 447 -52.67 108.13 -74.81
CA LYS A 447 -51.71 109.11 -74.32
C LYS A 447 -50.99 109.76 -75.50
N LYS A 448 -50.95 111.10 -75.55
CA LYS A 448 -50.09 111.83 -76.49
C LYS A 448 -48.69 111.97 -75.91
N ILE A 449 -47.70 111.65 -76.73
CA ILE A 449 -46.29 111.90 -76.46
C ILE A 449 -45.81 112.89 -77.52
N LYS A 450 -45.45 114.10 -77.10
CA LYS A 450 -44.99 115.17 -78.00
C LYS A 450 -43.55 114.89 -78.44
N ILE A 451 -43.33 114.81 -79.76
CA ILE A 451 -42.00 114.62 -80.36
C ILE A 451 -41.81 115.69 -81.44
N GLY A 452 -41.10 116.77 -81.10
CA GLY A 452 -40.88 117.89 -82.02
C GLY A 452 -42.19 118.58 -82.43
N ARG A 453 -42.45 118.68 -83.74
CA ARG A 453 -43.69 119.25 -84.33
C ARG A 453 -44.81 118.22 -84.55
N VAL A 454 -44.63 116.97 -84.10
CA VAL A 454 -45.60 115.87 -84.27
C VAL A 454 -45.94 115.20 -82.94
N ASN A 455 -47.17 114.71 -82.82
CA ASN A 455 -47.63 113.96 -81.64
C ASN A 455 -47.72 112.47 -81.99
N LYS A 456 -47.05 111.64 -81.20
CA LYS A 456 -47.23 110.18 -81.19
C LYS A 456 -48.31 109.78 -80.20
N LEU A 457 -49.08 108.77 -80.55
CA LEU A 457 -50.21 108.25 -79.81
C LEU A 457 -49.92 106.82 -79.41
N THR A 458 -50.21 106.47 -78.16
CA THR A 458 -50.14 105.11 -77.63
C THR A 458 -51.32 104.85 -76.69
N LEU A 459 -51.68 103.59 -76.48
CA LEU A 459 -52.73 103.21 -75.53
C LEU A 459 -52.21 103.32 -74.10
N THR A 460 -53.08 103.74 -73.18
CA THR A 460 -52.77 103.77 -71.74
C THR A 460 -52.71 102.35 -71.17
N ASP A 461 -52.03 102.11 -70.04
CA ASP A 461 -51.87 100.77 -69.43
C ASP A 461 -53.20 100.07 -69.09
N LYS A 462 -54.27 100.84 -68.85
CA LYS A 462 -55.64 100.32 -68.67
C LYS A 462 -56.28 99.76 -69.95
N PHE A 463 -55.70 100.06 -71.12
CA PHE A 463 -56.16 99.72 -72.47
C PHE A 463 -55.13 98.93 -73.29
N ARG A 464 -53.97 98.59 -72.70
CA ARG A 464 -53.00 97.65 -73.25
C ARG A 464 -53.46 96.23 -72.91
N TRP A 465 -54.26 95.65 -73.78
CA TRP A 465 -54.81 94.31 -73.59
C TRP A 465 -54.09 93.37 -74.53
N ASP A 466 -53.27 92.51 -73.94
CA ASP A 466 -52.59 91.41 -74.61
C ASP A 466 -53.58 90.28 -74.94
#